data_AF-A0A3N1NS80-F1
#
_entry.id   AF-A0A3N1NS80-F1
#
_cell.length_a   1.000
_cell.length_b   1.000
_cell.length_c   1.000
_cell.angle_alpha   90.00
_cell.angle_beta   90.00
_cell.angle_gamma   90.00
#
_symmetry.space_group_name_H-M   'P 1'
#
loop_
_entity.id
_entity.type
_entity.pdbx_description
1 polymer ?
#
loop_
_entity_poly.entity_id
_entity_poly.type
_entity_poly.pdbx_seq_one_letter_code
_entity_poly.pdbx_strand_id
1 'polypeptide(L)'
;MNVRLLSKHFPQLAELPEKEQAAILQQAHERAYAPERKLTHWRGNIISLVWICAVSLFIALVAGPALGLGRPVTGGIIMVVVLPIFMVLRHRQYVAQLRPEVDAILARTRD
;
A
#
# COMPACT_ATOMS: atom_id res chain seq x y z
N MET A 1 13.59 2.55 -2.46
CA MET A 1 12.31 3.20 -2.82
C MET A 1 12.48 3.81 -4.22
N ASN A 2 11.56 3.56 -5.16
CA ASN A 2 11.69 4.16 -6.50
C ASN A 2 11.06 5.56 -6.49
N VAL A 3 11.88 6.57 -6.21
CA VAL A 3 11.46 7.96 -5.99
C VAL A 3 10.70 8.52 -7.21
N ARG A 4 11.16 8.20 -8.41
CA ARG A 4 10.58 8.71 -9.68
C ARG A 4 9.16 8.19 -9.95
N LEU A 5 8.87 6.96 -9.52
CA LEU A 5 7.52 6.39 -9.60
C LEU A 5 6.65 6.93 -8.46
N LEU A 6 7.24 7.14 -7.29
CA LEU A 6 6.51 7.63 -6.12
C LEU A 6 6.12 9.10 -6.25
N SER A 7 6.99 9.95 -6.82
CA SER A 7 6.70 11.38 -7.04
C SER A 7 5.49 11.61 -7.93
N LYS A 8 5.17 10.69 -8.86
CA LYS A 8 3.94 10.74 -9.67
C LYS A 8 2.65 10.72 -8.83
N HIS A 9 2.70 10.18 -7.61
CA HIS A 9 1.54 10.14 -6.71
C HIS A 9 1.40 11.40 -5.83
N PHE A 10 2.39 12.29 -5.87
CA PHE A 10 2.46 13.52 -5.07
C PHE A 10 2.63 14.73 -6.00
N PRO A 11 1.54 15.19 -6.65
CA PRO A 11 1.61 16.31 -7.62
C PRO A 11 2.16 17.60 -7.00
N GLN A 12 1.98 17.78 -5.70
CA GLN A 12 2.49 18.89 -4.89
C GLN A 12 4.02 18.91 -4.74
N LEU A 13 4.72 17.81 -5.05
CA LEU A 13 6.18 17.78 -5.13
C LEU A 13 6.71 18.07 -6.55
N ALA A 14 5.83 18.13 -7.56
CA ALA A 14 6.24 18.21 -8.96
C ALA A 14 6.95 19.53 -9.32
N GLU A 15 6.73 20.59 -8.54
CA GLU A 15 7.36 21.90 -8.72
C GLU A 15 8.82 21.94 -8.20
N LEU A 16 9.22 20.98 -7.37
CA LEU A 16 10.55 20.94 -6.75
C LEU A 16 11.57 20.19 -7.61
N PRO A 17 12.88 20.49 -7.51
CA PRO A 17 13.95 19.72 -8.13
C PRO A 17 13.92 18.24 -7.70
N GLU A 18 14.25 17.31 -8.61
CA GLU A 18 14.20 15.85 -8.33
C GLU A 18 14.97 15.43 -7.06
N LYS A 19 16.08 16.12 -6.74
CA LYS A 19 16.86 15.88 -5.52
C LYS A 19 16.10 16.23 -4.25
N GLU A 20 15.35 17.32 -4.26
CA GLU A 20 14.53 17.76 -3.13
C GLU A 20 13.29 16.87 -2.97
N GLN A 21 12.67 16.47 -4.08
CA GLN A 21 11.59 15.47 -4.06
C GLN A 21 12.05 14.18 -3.38
N ALA A 22 13.25 13.69 -3.73
CA ALA A 22 13.83 12.49 -3.13
C ALA A 22 14.06 12.65 -1.62
N ALA A 23 14.63 13.78 -1.20
CA ALA A 23 14.89 14.07 0.20
C ALA A 23 13.60 14.15 1.02
N ILE A 24 12.57 14.86 0.52
CA ILE A 24 11.28 14.99 1.20
C ILE A 24 10.57 13.63 1.30
N LEU A 25 10.56 12.84 0.22
CA LEU A 25 9.95 11.50 0.24
C LEU A 25 10.68 10.55 1.17
N GLN A 26 12.01 10.64 1.26
CA GLN A 26 12.80 9.83 2.19
C GLN A 26 12.51 10.22 3.64
N GLN A 27 12.48 11.52 3.94
CA GLN A 27 12.17 12.03 5.28
C GLN A 27 10.72 11.71 5.69
N ALA A 28 9.76 11.82 4.76
CA ALA A 28 8.38 11.42 4.99
C ALA A 28 8.27 9.92 5.27
N HIS A 29 9.05 9.09 4.58
CA HIS A 29 9.09 7.65 4.83
C HIS A 29 9.63 7.33 6.22
N GLU A 30 10.74 7.94 6.63
CA GLU A 30 11.31 7.74 7.96
C GLU A 30 10.35 8.16 9.08
N ARG A 31 9.64 9.28 8.91
CA ARG A 31 8.61 9.74 9.87
C ARG A 31 7.38 8.85 9.89
N ALA A 32 6.87 8.47 8.72
CA ALA A 32 5.69 7.62 8.61
C ALA A 32 5.93 6.25 9.28
N TYR A 33 7.13 5.68 9.14
CA TYR A 33 7.49 4.36 9.66
C TYR A 33 8.36 4.40 10.94
N ALA A 34 8.39 5.54 11.62
CA ALA A 34 9.07 5.69 12.90
C ALA A 34 8.56 4.66 13.93
N PRO A 35 9.42 4.22 14.87
CA PRO A 35 9.09 3.19 15.85
C PRO A 35 7.82 3.51 16.67
N GLU A 36 7.54 4.79 16.91
CA GLU A 36 6.35 5.27 17.62
C GLU A 36 5.04 4.93 16.90
N ARG A 37 5.05 4.84 15.56
CA ARG A 37 3.87 4.51 14.75
C ARG A 37 3.79 3.04 14.35
N LYS A 38 4.80 2.22 14.68
CA LYS A 38 4.85 0.79 14.33
C LYS A 38 3.62 0.02 14.81
N LEU A 39 3.12 0.32 16.01
CA LEU A 39 2.00 -0.43 16.59
C LEU A 39 0.70 -0.19 15.81
N THR A 40 0.45 1.06 15.41
CA THR A 40 -0.71 1.45 14.60
C THR A 40 -0.64 0.80 13.21
N HIS A 41 0.54 0.82 12.59
CA HIS A 41 0.77 0.14 11.31
C HIS A 41 0.60 -1.37 11.41
N TRP A 42 1.10 -1.98 12.47
CA TRP A 42 0.99 -3.42 12.70
C TRP A 42 -0.48 -3.86 12.84
N ARG A 43 -1.30 -3.10 13.58
CA ARG A 43 -2.76 -3.35 13.66
C ARG A 43 -3.42 -3.30 12.29
N GLY A 44 -3.12 -2.28 11.48
CA GLY A 44 -3.64 -2.18 10.11
C GLY A 44 -3.20 -3.34 9.23
N ASN A 45 -1.95 -3.79 9.37
CA ASN A 45 -1.41 -4.90 8.61
C ASN A 45 -2.08 -6.24 8.98
N ILE A 46 -2.38 -6.46 10.27
CA ILE A 46 -3.14 -7.64 10.74
C ILE A 46 -4.54 -7.64 10.16
N ILE A 47 -5.25 -6.51 10.20
CA ILE A 47 -6.59 -6.42 9.64
C ILE A 47 -6.55 -6.76 8.13
N SER A 48 -5.56 -6.25 7.42
CA SER A 48 -5.34 -6.56 5.99
C SER A 48 -5.07 -8.05 5.75
N LEU A 49 -4.26 -8.69 6.61
CA LEU A 49 -3.99 -10.12 6.56
C LEU A 49 -5.25 -10.97 6.84
N VAL A 50 -6.04 -10.58 7.84
CA VAL A 50 -7.31 -11.25 8.15
C VAL A 50 -8.25 -11.18 6.95
N TRP A 51 -8.36 -10.01 6.31
CA TRP A 51 -9.15 -9.83 5.10
C TRP A 51 -8.66 -10.70 3.93
N ILE A 52 -7.35 -10.75 3.67
CA ILE A 52 -6.83 -11.55 2.55
C ILE A 52 -7.08 -13.04 2.77
N CYS A 53 -6.94 -13.52 4.01
CA CYS A 53 -7.24 -14.89 4.38
C CYS A 53 -8.74 -15.19 4.24
N ALA A 54 -9.61 -14.30 4.74
CA ALA A 54 -11.05 -14.45 4.66
C ALA A 54 -11.54 -14.52 3.20
N VAL A 55 -11.06 -13.62 2.34
CA VAL A 55 -11.38 -13.61 0.90
C VAL A 55 -10.88 -14.88 0.21
N SER A 56 -9.66 -15.31 0.52
CA SER A 56 -9.09 -16.53 -0.08
C SER A 56 -9.86 -17.78 0.34
N LEU A 57 -10.23 -17.90 1.62
CA LEU A 57 -11.06 -19.00 2.13
C LEU A 57 -12.46 -18.98 1.52
N PHE A 58 -13.08 -17.80 1.41
CA PHE A 58 -14.39 -17.65 0.77
C PHE A 58 -14.35 -18.13 -0.69
N ILE A 59 -13.31 -17.76 -1.44
CA ILE A 59 -13.15 -18.22 -2.82
C ILE A 59 -12.93 -19.73 -2.87
N ALA A 60 -12.09 -20.27 -1.99
CA ALA A 60 -11.78 -21.71 -1.99
C ALA A 60 -12.96 -22.59 -1.57
N LEU A 61 -13.75 -22.16 -0.56
CA LEU A 61 -14.79 -22.97 0.07
C LEU A 61 -16.19 -22.71 -0.47
N VAL A 62 -16.46 -21.51 -1.00
CA VAL A 62 -17.80 -21.11 -1.45
C VAL A 62 -17.80 -20.85 -2.95
N ALA A 63 -17.02 -19.88 -3.42
CA ALA A 63 -17.09 -19.45 -4.82
C ALA A 63 -16.60 -20.53 -5.81
N GLY A 64 -15.49 -21.19 -5.50
CA GLY A 64 -14.92 -22.27 -6.32
C GLY A 64 -15.91 -23.43 -6.51
N PRO A 65 -16.42 -24.03 -5.43
CA PRO A 65 -17.43 -25.09 -5.53
C PRO A 65 -18.73 -24.64 -6.19
N ALA A 66 -19.23 -23.43 -5.89
CA ALA A 66 -20.44 -22.90 -6.50
C ALA A 66 -20.33 -22.71 -8.02
N LEU A 67 -19.11 -22.45 -8.51
CA LEU A 67 -18.79 -22.32 -9.94
C LEU A 67 -18.37 -23.64 -10.58
N GLY A 68 -18.35 -24.76 -9.84
CA GLY A 68 -17.90 -26.07 -10.34
C GLY A 68 -16.40 -26.12 -10.67
N LEU A 69 -15.60 -25.20 -10.15
CA LEU A 69 -14.18 -25.08 -10.47
C LEU A 69 -13.34 -26.11 -9.73
N GLY A 70 -12.43 -26.77 -10.45
CA GLY A 70 -11.44 -27.65 -9.84
C GLY A 70 -10.47 -26.90 -8.93
N ARG A 71 -10.02 -27.54 -7.84
CA ARG A 71 -9.05 -26.98 -6.87
C ARG A 71 -7.85 -26.26 -7.50
N PRO A 72 -7.16 -26.79 -8.54
CA PRO A 72 -6.05 -26.07 -9.18
C PRO A 72 -6.47 -24.79 -9.90
N VAL A 73 -7.67 -24.74 -10.50
CA VAL A 73 -8.19 -23.56 -11.19
C VAL A 73 -8.55 -22.46 -10.19
N THR A 74 -9.21 -22.82 -9.08
CA THR A 74 -9.54 -21.90 -7.99
C THR A 74 -8.28 -21.29 -7.36
N GLY A 75 -7.24 -22.11 -7.15
CA GLY A 75 -5.93 -21.62 -6.68
C GLY A 75 -5.27 -20.67 -7.69
N GLY A 76 -5.35 -20.97 -8.98
CA GLY A 76 -4.89 -20.09 -10.05
C GLY A 76 -5.60 -18.74 -10.06
N ILE A 77 -6.92 -18.72 -9.89
CA ILE A 77 -7.71 -17.47 -9.79
C ILE A 77 -7.28 -16.64 -8.58
N ILE A 78 -7.07 -17.27 -7.42
CA ILE A 78 -6.59 -16.55 -6.23
C ILE A 78 -5.22 -15.91 -6.52
N MET A 79 -4.30 -16.65 -7.14
CA MET A 79 -2.97 -16.14 -7.49
C MET A 79 -3.01 -15.01 -8.53
N VAL A 80 -3.85 -15.11 -9.55
CA VAL A 80 -3.89 -14.15 -10.67
C VAL A 80 -4.77 -12.93 -10.37
N VAL A 81 -5.73 -13.05 -9.45
CA VAL A 81 -6.69 -11.97 -9.16
C VAL A 81 -6.51 -11.39 -7.76
N VAL A 82 -6.52 -12.23 -6.72
CA VAL A 82 -6.49 -11.75 -5.33
C VAL A 82 -5.15 -11.11 -5.00
N LEU A 83 -4.05 -11.74 -5.42
CA LEU A 83 -2.71 -11.24 -5.13
C LEU A 83 -2.39 -9.89 -5.81
N PRO A 84 -2.69 -9.68 -7.10
CA PRO A 84 -2.50 -8.36 -7.73
C PRO A 84 -3.40 -7.28 -7.12
N ILE A 85 -4.67 -7.59 -6.85
CA ILE A 85 -5.58 -6.65 -6.19
C ILE A 85 -5.01 -6.25 -4.82
N PHE A 86 -4.53 -7.22 -4.05
CA PHE A 86 -3.91 -6.96 -2.75
C PHE A 86 -2.66 -6.09 -2.87
N MET A 87 -1.80 -6.34 -3.86
CA MET A 87 -0.62 -5.49 -4.11
C MET A 87 -1.02 -4.04 -4.41
N VAL A 88 -2.03 -3.82 -5.24
CA VAL A 88 -2.52 -2.47 -5.57
C VAL A 88 -3.09 -1.79 -4.32
N LEU A 89 -3.93 -2.48 -3.54
CA LEU A 89 -4.49 -1.94 -2.31
C LEU A 89 -3.40 -1.58 -1.30
N ARG A 90 -2.41 -2.46 -1.11
CA ARG A 90 -1.27 -2.22 -0.23
C ARG A 90 -0.44 -1.02 -0.68
N HIS A 91 -0.21 -0.89 -1.99
CA HIS A 91 0.50 0.27 -2.54
C HIS A 91 -0.29 1.57 -2.33
N ARG A 92 -1.62 1.56 -2.52
CA ARG A 92 -2.46 2.73 -2.24
C ARG A 92 -2.45 3.12 -0.76
N GLN A 93 -2.50 2.14 0.14
CA GLN A 93 -2.39 2.38 1.58
C GLN A 93 -1.04 3.01 1.94
N TYR A 94 0.04 2.51 1.35
CA TYR A 94 1.39 3.08 1.52
C TYR A 94 1.45 4.55 1.09
N VAL A 95 0.96 4.88 -0.11
CA VAL A 95 0.90 6.27 -0.60
C VAL A 95 0.03 7.15 0.29
N ALA A 96 -1.13 6.65 0.75
CA ALA A 96 -2.03 7.38 1.63
C ALA A 96 -1.39 7.70 3.00
N GLN A 97 -0.56 6.80 3.53
CA GLN A 97 0.18 7.02 4.79
C GLN A 97 1.31 8.04 4.65
N LEU A 98 1.94 8.12 3.47
CA LEU A 98 3.00 9.09 3.18
C LEU A 98 2.47 10.50 2.96
N ARG A 99 1.28 10.66 2.37
CA ARG A 99 0.68 11.95 2.05
C ARG A 99 0.67 12.95 3.21
N PRO A 100 0.17 12.64 4.42
CA PRO A 100 0.15 13.60 5.52
C PRO A 100 1.55 14.02 5.98
N GLU A 101 2.54 13.13 5.87
CA GLU A 101 3.93 13.45 6.24
C GLU A 101 4.60 14.34 5.20
N VAL A 102 4.35 14.08 3.91
CA VAL A 102 4.81 14.93 2.81
C VAL A 102 4.21 16.34 2.95
N ASP A 103 2.91 16.44 3.23
CA ASP A 103 2.21 17.71 3.42
C ASP A 103 2.76 18.48 4.62
N ALA A 104 3.03 17.78 5.73
CA ALA A 104 3.60 18.37 6.94
C ALA A 104 5.05 18.86 6.75
N ILE A 105 5.85 18.17 5.92
CA ILE A 105 7.21 18.61 5.59
C ILE A 105 7.16 19.83 4.66
N LEU A 106 6.33 19.78 3.61
CA LEU A 106 6.13 20.90 2.68
C LEU A 106 5.66 22.18 3.38
N ALA A 107 4.71 22.06 4.33
CA ALA A 107 4.23 23.21 5.10
C ALA A 107 5.37 23.88 5.88
N ARG A 108 6.25 23.09 6.52
CA ARG A 108 7.40 23.62 7.28
C ARG A 108 8.51 24.21 6.42
N THR A 109 8.61 23.84 5.15
CA THR A 109 9.61 24.37 4.22
C THR A 109 9.15 25.68 3.56
N ARG A 110 7.84 25.98 3.63
CA ARG A 110 7.24 27.19 3.05
C ARG A 110 7.15 28.36 4.04
N ASP A 111 7.20 28.08 5.35
CA ASP A 111 7.34 29.06 6.44
C ASP A 111 8.82 29.43 6.66
#